data_AF-A0A6A5SK48-F1
#
_entry.id   AF-A0A6A5SK48-F1
#
_cell.length_a   1.000
_cell.length_b   1.000
_cell.length_c   1.000
_cell.angle_alpha   90.00
_cell.angle_beta   90.00
_cell.angle_gamma   90.00
#
_symmetry.space_group_name_H-M   'P 1'
#
loop_
_entity.id
_entity.type
_entity.pdbx_description
1 polymer ?
#
loop_
_entity_poly.entity_id
_entity_poly.type
_entity_poly.pdbx_seq_one_letter_code
_entity_poly.pdbx_strand_id
1 'polypeptide(L)'
;MPSLHCHRVRKRPRDAPKPKQNPNLDKENLDGASSSCLTYRQRIEILTLSNYAGWNPNQISSTLNIAWSTVWYTIKKPETPEKPRGSFAT
;
A
#
# COMPACT_ATOMS: atom_id res chain seq x y z
N MET A 1 -42.67 -37.99 0.09
CA MET A 1 -41.93 -37.58 -1.14
C MET A 1 -42.79 -36.51 -1.80
N PRO A 2 -42.36 -35.24 -1.90
CA PRO A 2 -41.19 -34.87 -2.71
C PRO A 2 -40.25 -33.77 -2.15
N SER A 3 -39.06 -33.76 -2.77
CA SER A 3 -38.13 -32.68 -3.14
C SER A 3 -37.53 -31.71 -2.12
N LEU A 4 -36.24 -31.96 -1.85
CA LEU A 4 -35.22 -30.92 -1.72
C LEU A 4 -35.29 -29.93 -2.90
N HIS A 5 -35.27 -28.63 -2.59
CA HIS A 5 -34.71 -27.64 -3.50
C HIS A 5 -33.84 -26.65 -2.73
N CYS A 6 -32.65 -26.42 -3.27
CA CYS A 6 -31.53 -25.72 -2.67
C CYS A 6 -31.65 -24.19 -2.78
N HIS A 7 -30.93 -23.50 -1.88
CA HIS A 7 -30.30 -22.17 -1.99
C HIS A 7 -31.05 -21.01 -2.70
N ARG A 8 -31.03 -19.81 -2.09
CA ARG A 8 -30.12 -18.69 -2.49
C ARG A 8 -30.47 -17.34 -1.85
N VAL A 9 -29.45 -16.79 -1.17
CA VAL A 9 -29.10 -15.36 -0.98
C VAL A 9 -29.95 -14.47 -0.06
N ARG A 10 -29.34 -14.22 1.11
CA ARG A 10 -29.53 -13.09 2.02
C ARG A 10 -29.57 -11.75 1.26
N LYS A 11 -30.70 -11.02 1.35
CA LYS A 11 -30.69 -9.57 1.16
C LYS A 11 -30.58 -8.92 2.54
N ARG A 12 -29.42 -8.34 2.85
CA ARG A 12 -29.32 -7.34 3.93
C ARG A 12 -29.33 -5.96 3.26
N PRO A 13 -30.24 -5.05 3.62
CA PRO A 13 -30.09 -3.65 3.28
C PRO A 13 -28.90 -3.12 4.09
N ARG A 14 -27.92 -2.53 3.41
CA ARG A 14 -26.78 -1.87 4.06
C ARG A 14 -26.90 -0.38 3.79
N ASP A 15 -27.89 0.23 4.43
CA ASP A 15 -27.90 1.68 4.66
C ASP A 15 -26.74 2.00 5.60
N ALA A 16 -25.59 2.30 5.01
CA ALA A 16 -24.44 2.85 5.71
C ALA A 16 -24.52 4.39 5.64
N PRO A 17 -24.44 5.11 6.77
CA PRO A 17 -24.34 6.56 6.75
C PRO A 17 -23.04 6.99 6.04
N LYS A 18 -23.17 7.87 5.05
CA LYS A 18 -22.04 8.53 4.36
C LYS A 18 -21.16 9.25 5.39
N PRO A 19 -19.84 9.05 5.42
CA PRO A 19 -18.95 9.94 6.13
C PRO A 19 -18.97 11.30 5.41
N LYS A 20 -19.32 12.36 6.14
CA LYS A 20 -19.15 13.74 5.71
C LYS A 20 -17.65 13.97 5.51
N GLN A 21 -17.23 14.19 4.27
CA GLN A 21 -15.88 14.64 3.96
C GLN A 21 -15.70 16.04 4.57
N ASN A 22 -14.77 16.17 5.52
CA ASN A 22 -14.21 17.47 5.88
C ASN A 22 -13.22 17.89 4.78
N PRO A 23 -13.39 19.06 4.15
CA PRO A 23 -12.37 19.62 3.27
C PRO A 23 -11.39 20.42 4.12
N ASN A 24 -10.42 19.73 4.72
CA ASN A 24 -9.15 20.32 5.12
C ASN A 24 -8.08 19.28 4.78
N LEU A 25 -7.80 19.20 3.48
CA LEU A 25 -6.55 18.63 3.01
C LEU A 25 -5.72 19.84 2.61
N ASP A 26 -4.92 20.31 3.56
CA ASP A 26 -3.81 21.21 3.29
C ASP A 26 -2.98 20.60 2.17
N LYS A 27 -3.14 21.19 0.97
CA LYS A 27 -2.27 20.99 -0.17
C LYS A 27 -0.94 21.66 0.15
N GLU A 28 -0.17 21.07 1.05
CA GLU A 28 1.22 21.47 1.22
C GLU A 28 2.05 20.76 0.14
N ASN A 29 2.37 21.54 -0.89
CA ASN A 29 3.62 21.49 -1.64
C ASN A 29 4.06 20.10 -2.20
N LEU A 30 3.54 19.77 -3.38
CA LEU A 30 4.17 18.78 -4.28
C LEU A 30 4.88 19.51 -5.44
N ASP A 31 5.62 20.57 -5.13
CA ASP A 31 6.50 21.24 -6.09
C ASP A 31 7.95 20.99 -5.66
N GLY A 32 8.59 19.98 -6.26
CA GLY A 32 10.06 19.86 -6.18
C GLY A 32 10.71 18.48 -6.16
N ALA A 33 9.99 17.36 -6.27
CA ALA A 33 10.62 16.02 -6.29
C ALA A 33 10.66 15.43 -7.71
N SER A 34 11.39 16.11 -8.60
CA SER A 34 11.90 15.49 -9.83
C SER A 34 12.88 14.38 -9.46
N SER A 35 12.39 13.14 -9.28
CA SER A 35 13.08 11.85 -9.56
C SER A 35 12.37 10.72 -8.83
N SER A 36 11.74 9.86 -9.64
CA SER A 36 11.01 8.65 -9.31
C SER A 36 11.88 7.53 -8.72
N CYS A 37 12.45 7.71 -7.53
CA CYS A 37 13.15 6.64 -6.83
C CYS A 37 12.83 6.60 -5.34
N LEU A 38 12.36 5.43 -4.88
CA LEU A 38 12.23 5.16 -3.45
C LEU A 38 13.61 5.13 -2.80
N THR A 39 13.74 5.82 -1.66
CA THR A 39 14.94 5.69 -0.82
C THR A 39 15.10 4.26 -0.31
N TYR A 40 16.34 3.87 0.01
CA TYR A 40 16.63 2.57 0.62
C TYR A 40 15.74 2.29 1.84
N ARG A 41 15.61 3.29 2.73
CA ARG A 41 14.76 3.18 3.93
C ARG A 41 13.31 2.89 3.59
N GLN A 42 12.72 3.64 2.66
CA GLN A 42 11.33 3.42 2.24
C GLN A 42 11.12 2.03 1.63
N ARG A 43 12.09 1.52 0.85
CA ARG A 43 12.03 0.15 0.31
C ARG A 43 12.03 -0.89 1.42
N ILE A 44 12.92 -0.75 2.40
CA ILE A 44 12.97 -1.65 3.56
C ILE A 44 11.67 -1.58 4.38
N GLU A 45 11.13 -0.39 4.60
CA GLU A 45 9.85 -0.21 5.30
C GLU A 45 8.69 -0.89 4.55
N ILE A 46 8.57 -0.69 3.24
CA ILE A 46 7.55 -1.36 2.40
C ILE A 46 7.67 -2.88 2.52
N LEU A 47 8.89 -3.42 2.35
CA LEU A 47 9.13 -4.87 2.43
C LEU A 47 8.89 -5.39 3.85
N THR A 48 9.19 -4.59 4.88
CA THR A 48 8.99 -4.99 6.27
C THR A 48 7.51 -5.08 6.61
N LEU A 49 6.75 -4.04 6.26
CA LEU A 49 5.30 -3.99 6.46
C LEU A 49 4.57 -5.09 5.67
N SER A 50 5.02 -5.36 4.44
CA SER A 50 4.42 -6.43 3.63
C SER A 50 4.75 -7.83 4.15
N ASN A 51 6.03 -8.14 4.43
CA ASN A 51 6.46 -9.51 4.73
C ASN A 51 6.31 -9.89 6.20
N TYR A 52 6.58 -8.96 7.13
CA TYR A 52 6.56 -9.26 8.57
C TYR A 52 5.26 -8.83 9.23
N ALA A 53 4.69 -7.69 8.84
CA ALA A 53 3.43 -7.22 9.41
C ALA A 53 2.18 -7.74 8.64
N GLY A 54 2.36 -8.29 7.44
CA GLY A 54 1.25 -8.81 6.62
C GLY A 54 0.31 -7.73 6.08
N TRP A 55 0.79 -6.49 5.95
CA TRP A 55 -0.04 -5.37 5.51
C TRP A 55 -0.34 -5.44 4.03
N ASN A 56 -1.54 -4.99 3.65
CA ASN A 56 -1.92 -4.90 2.25
C ASN A 56 -1.25 -3.70 1.57
N PRO A 57 -0.92 -3.77 0.26
CA PRO A 57 -0.30 -2.66 -0.47
C PRO A 57 -1.09 -1.35 -0.40
N ASN A 58 -2.43 -1.41 -0.31
CA ASN A 58 -3.28 -0.23 -0.10
C ASN A 58 -2.99 0.45 1.24
N GLN A 59 -2.87 -0.32 2.32
CA GLN A 59 -2.60 0.20 3.65
C GLN A 59 -1.21 0.85 3.69
N ILE A 60 -0.20 0.16 3.14
CA ILE A 60 1.18 0.66 3.06
C ILE A 60 1.24 1.96 2.24
N SER A 61 0.56 2.01 1.10
CA SER A 61 0.48 3.20 0.24
C SER A 61 -0.10 4.41 0.99
N SER A 62 -1.21 4.22 1.70
CA SER A 62 -1.83 5.30 2.50
C SER A 62 -0.97 5.72 3.69
N THR A 63 -0.30 4.78 4.36
CA THR A 63 0.52 5.08 5.54
C THR A 63 1.83 5.78 5.20
N LEU A 64 2.52 5.34 4.14
CA LEU A 64 3.82 5.91 3.74
C LEU A 64 3.69 7.08 2.76
N ASN A 65 2.46 7.40 2.34
CA ASN A 65 2.17 8.38 1.29
C ASN A 65 2.96 8.11 0.00
N ILE A 66 3.01 6.84 -0.40
CA ILE A 66 3.70 6.37 -1.61
C ILE A 66 2.65 5.85 -2.60
N ALA A 67 2.83 6.13 -3.89
CA ALA A 67 1.93 5.62 -4.92
C ALA A 67 1.78 4.11 -4.84
N TRP A 68 0.53 3.63 -4.89
CA TRP A 68 0.21 2.21 -4.77
C TRP A 68 0.96 1.34 -5.78
N SER A 69 1.08 1.81 -7.03
CA SER A 69 1.82 1.12 -8.09
C SER A 69 3.29 0.92 -7.73
N THR A 70 3.91 1.91 -7.11
CA THR A 70 5.29 1.84 -6.62
C THR A 70 5.42 0.82 -5.50
N VAL A 71 4.53 0.85 -4.51
CA VAL A 71 4.50 -0.14 -3.41
C VAL A 71 4.34 -1.56 -3.96
N TRP A 72 3.38 -1.75 -4.87
CA TRP A 72 3.13 -3.05 -5.49
C TRP A 72 4.34 -3.55 -6.28
N TYR A 73 4.98 -2.67 -7.05
CA TYR A 73 6.20 -2.99 -7.79
C TYR A 73 7.34 -3.41 -6.85
N THR A 74 7.57 -2.67 -5.77
CA THR A 74 8.62 -2.98 -4.77
C THR A 74 8.39 -4.33 -4.09
N ILE A 75 7.14 -4.68 -3.78
CA ILE A 75 6.81 -5.98 -3.18
C ILE A 75 6.99 -7.13 -4.18
N LYS A 76 6.61 -6.93 -5.45
CA LYS A 76 6.68 -7.97 -6.49
C LYS A 76 8.09 -8.18 -7.03
N LYS A 77 8.89 -7.12 -7.07
CA LYS A 77 10.29 -7.13 -7.50
C LYS A 77 11.14 -6.50 -6.40
N PRO A 78 11.38 -7.23 -5.30
CA PRO A 78 12.37 -6.81 -4.34
C PRO A 78 13.73 -6.84 -5.05
N GLU A 79 14.25 -5.69 -5.46
CA GLU A 79 15.65 -5.59 -5.81
C GLU A 79 16.44 -5.96 -4.55
N THR A 80 17.23 -7.03 -4.63
CA THR A 80 18.14 -7.42 -3.55
C THR A 80 18.95 -6.17 -3.19
N PRO A 81 18.86 -5.66 -1.95
CA PRO A 81 19.61 -4.47 -1.58
C PRO A 81 21.09 -4.75 -1.82
N GLU A 82 21.69 -4.08 -2.79
CA GLU A 82 23.13 -4.15 -3.00
C GLU A 82 23.77 -3.64 -1.72
N LYS A 83 24.52 -4.52 -1.05
CA LYS A 83 25.31 -4.16 0.13
C LYS A 83 26.12 -2.90 -0.25
N PRO A 84 26.07 -1.82 0.54
CA PRO A 84 26.87 -0.64 0.24
C PRO A 84 28.32 -1.09 0.11
N ARG A 85 28.85 -1.02 -1.11
CA ARG A 85 30.27 -1.22 -1.36
C ARG A 85 30.96 -0.04 -0.69
N GLY A 86 31.45 -0.28 0.52
CA GLY A 86 32.34 0.67 1.19
C GLY A 86 33.56 0.85 0.30
N SER A 87 33.59 1.97 -0.41
CA SER A 87 34.82 2.48 -1.01
C SER A 87 35.73 2.89 0.14
N PHE A 88 36.44 1.92 0.72
CA PHE A 88 37.66 2.24 1.47
C PHE A 88 38.68 2.68 0.42
N ALA A 89 38.63 3.97 0.07
CA ALA A 89 39.75 4.61 -0.62
C ALA A 89 40.95 4.47 0.31
N THR A 90 41.92 3.66 -0.13
CA THR A 90 43.26 3.56 0.48
C THR A 90 44.13 4.67 -0.09
#